data_AF-A0A536KES5-F1
#
_entry.id   AF-A0A536KES5-F1
#
_cell.length_a   1.000
_cell.length_b   1.000
_cell.length_c   1.000
_cell.angle_alpha   90.00
_cell.angle_beta   90.00
_cell.angle_gamma   90.00
#
_symmetry.space_group_name_H-M   'P 1'
#
loop_
_entity.id
_entity.type
_entity.pdbx_description
1 polymer ?
#
loop_
_entity_poly.entity_id
_entity_poly.type
_entity_poly.pdbx_seq_one_letter_code
_entity_poly.pdbx_strand_id
1 'polypeptide(L)'
;MSLYGIIADLRREHQTPSASRTLDMVVAELGRTRDNLRDAVGHLEDKPIPAGGKPVLEELLQRAEAEGVADLEAAPPPGDPATYEPIDEGQLGIAVLLGGSAALAVALGVLLFLIGLNQIVHFA
;
A
#
# COMPACT_ATOMS: atom_id res chain seq x y z
N MET A 1 18.01 -8.67 -15.49
CA MET A 1 17.84 -9.99 -14.84
C MET A 1 17.11 -9.75 -13.52
N SER A 2 16.60 -10.77 -12.81
CA SER A 2 15.75 -10.52 -11.63
C SER A 2 16.57 -10.48 -10.35
N LEU A 3 16.07 -9.80 -9.32
CA LEU A 3 16.73 -9.65 -8.02
C LEU A 3 17.07 -11.02 -7.38
N TYR A 4 16.14 -11.98 -7.49
CA TYR A 4 16.34 -13.37 -7.09
C TYR A 4 17.43 -14.09 -7.90
N GLY A 5 17.61 -13.74 -9.18
CA GLY A 5 18.70 -14.23 -10.02
C GLY A 5 20.07 -13.75 -9.53
N ILE A 6 20.17 -12.46 -9.18
CA ILE A 6 21.39 -11.87 -8.61
C ILE A 6 21.74 -12.54 -7.27
N ILE A 7 20.74 -12.77 -6.41
CA ILE A 7 20.92 -13.50 -5.14
C ILE A 7 21.41 -14.93 -5.38
N ALA A 8 20.85 -15.62 -6.38
CA ALA A 8 21.24 -17.00 -6.72
C ALA A 8 22.70 -17.07 -7.21
N ASP A 9 23.14 -16.09 -8.00
CA ASP A 9 24.53 -16.02 -8.45
C ASP A 9 25.48 -15.64 -7.32
N LEU A 10 25.13 -14.67 -6.47
CA LEU A 10 25.92 -14.36 -5.26
C LEU A 10 26.07 -15.57 -4.33
N ARG A 11 25.03 -16.41 -4.20
CA ARG A 11 25.11 -17.65 -3.42
C ARG A 11 26.07 -18.67 -4.03
N ARG A 12 26.16 -18.74 -5.36
CA ARG A 12 27.09 -19.62 -6.08
C ARG A 12 28.53 -19.15 -5.96
N GLU A 13 28.74 -17.84 -6.00
CA GLU A 13 30.05 -17.19 -5.87
C GLU A 13 30.56 -17.23 -4.42
N HIS A 14 29.67 -16.99 -3.44
CA HIS A 14 29.99 -16.98 -2.01
C HIS A 14 29.39 -18.19 -1.31
N GLN A 15 30.01 -19.36 -1.49
CA GLN A 15 29.58 -20.64 -0.86
C GLN A 15 29.90 -20.72 0.65
N THR A 16 29.85 -19.60 1.35
CA THR A 16 30.08 -19.56 2.80
C THR A 16 28.76 -19.65 3.57
N PRO A 17 28.76 -20.27 4.78
CA PRO A 17 27.57 -20.29 5.62
C PRO A 17 27.07 -18.89 6.01
N SER A 18 28.00 -17.95 6.23
CA SER A 18 27.67 -16.56 6.55
C SER A 18 26.98 -15.84 5.39
N ALA A 19 27.49 -15.99 4.17
CA ALA A 19 26.89 -15.39 2.98
C ALA A 19 25.50 -15.94 2.70
N SER A 20 25.35 -17.27 2.75
CA SER A 20 24.04 -17.92 2.54
C SER A 20 22.99 -17.43 3.54
N ARG A 21 23.35 -17.37 4.83
CA ARG A 21 22.48 -16.88 5.89
C ARG A 21 22.14 -15.39 5.71
N THR A 22 23.09 -14.60 5.24
CA THR A 22 22.86 -13.18 4.97
C THR A 22 21.88 -12.98 3.81
N LEU A 23 22.05 -13.71 2.72
CA LEU A 23 21.12 -13.70 1.59
C LEU A 23 19.73 -14.21 1.98
N ASP A 24 19.63 -15.22 2.85
CA ASP A 24 18.34 -15.68 3.39
C ASP A 24 17.63 -14.59 4.19
N MET A 25 18.36 -13.82 5.00
CA MET A 25 17.79 -12.68 5.73
C MET A 25 17.31 -11.58 4.76
N VAL A 26 18.07 -11.30 3.70
CA VAL A 26 17.66 -10.36 2.66
C VAL A 26 16.37 -10.82 1.98
N VAL A 27 16.26 -12.09 1.60
CA VAL A 27 15.01 -12.64 1.02
C VAL A 27 13.83 -12.52 1.99
N ALA A 28 14.06 -12.75 3.28
CA ALA A 28 13.01 -12.58 4.29
C ALA A 28 12.56 -11.11 4.42
N GLU A 29 13.47 -10.15 4.34
CA GLU A 29 13.11 -8.72 4.37
C GLU A 29 12.53 -8.22 3.04
N LEU A 30 12.96 -8.74 1.90
CA LEU A 30 12.37 -8.46 0.58
C LEU A 30 10.88 -8.80 0.57
N GLY A 31 10.49 -9.90 1.21
CA GLY A 31 9.07 -10.24 1.38
C GLY A 31 8.27 -9.23 2.21
N ARG A 32 8.92 -8.51 3.14
CA ARG A 32 8.28 -7.43 3.93
C ARG A 32 8.29 -6.08 3.23
N THR A 33 9.33 -5.83 2.44
CA THR A 33 9.59 -4.56 1.73
C THR A 33 9.17 -4.62 0.28
N ARG A 34 8.38 -5.64 -0.08
CA ARG A 34 7.68 -5.74 -1.37
C ARG A 34 8.67 -5.76 -2.55
N ASP A 35 9.72 -6.55 -2.38
CA ASP A 35 10.85 -6.70 -3.29
C ASP A 35 11.72 -5.45 -3.48
N ASN A 36 11.54 -4.41 -2.64
CA ASN A 36 12.47 -3.28 -2.58
C ASN A 36 13.72 -3.67 -1.79
N LEU A 37 14.85 -3.82 -2.50
CA LEU A 37 16.12 -4.20 -1.88
C LEU A 37 16.68 -3.10 -0.99
N ARG A 38 16.53 -1.84 -1.39
CA ARG A 38 17.06 -0.70 -0.64
C ARG A 38 16.45 -0.60 0.76
N ASP A 39 15.13 -0.76 0.83
CA ASP A 39 14.39 -0.83 2.08
C ASP A 39 14.74 -2.09 2.89
N ALA A 40 14.87 -3.24 2.21
CA ALA A 40 15.28 -4.49 2.85
C ALA A 40 16.67 -4.37 3.51
N VAL A 41 17.63 -3.75 2.81
CA VAL A 41 18.97 -3.50 3.32
C VAL A 41 18.95 -2.51 4.48
N GLY A 42 18.19 -1.42 4.38
CA GLY A 42 18.03 -0.46 5.49
C GLY A 42 17.49 -1.13 6.76
N HIS A 43 16.50 -2.00 6.64
CA HIS A 43 15.97 -2.78 7.78
C HIS A 43 16.96 -3.82 8.35
N LEU A 44 17.96 -4.22 7.56
CA LEU A 44 19.01 -5.14 8.00
C LEU A 44 20.16 -4.43 8.73
N GLU A 45 20.33 -3.11 8.56
CA GLU A 45 21.35 -2.35 9.28
C GLU A 45 21.12 -2.38 10.80
N ASP A 46 19.86 -2.41 11.22
CA ASP A 46 19.45 -2.52 12.62
C ASP A 46 19.53 -3.96 13.18
N LYS A 47 19.86 -4.95 12.33
CA LYS A 47 19.89 -6.37 12.69
C LYS A 47 21.32 -6.92 12.76
N PRO A 48 21.55 -7.93 13.62
CA PRO A 48 22.86 -8.57 13.67
C PRO A 48 23.12 -9.37 12.39
N ILE A 49 23.94 -8.80 11.48
CA ILE A 49 24.40 -9.47 10.27
C ILE A 49 25.53 -10.46 10.61
N PRO A 50 25.51 -11.70 10.06
CA PRO A 50 26.61 -12.65 10.21
C PRO A 50 27.97 -12.06 9.81
N ALA A 51 29.03 -12.43 10.53
CA ALA A 51 30.38 -11.98 10.21
C ALA A 51 30.78 -12.38 8.78
N GLY A 52 31.19 -11.40 7.97
CA GLY A 52 31.47 -11.57 6.55
C GLY A 52 30.27 -11.41 5.61
N GLY A 53 29.06 -11.14 6.13
CA GLY A 53 27.85 -10.91 5.33
C GLY A 53 27.74 -9.50 4.73
N LYS A 54 28.32 -8.48 5.40
CA LYS A 54 28.33 -7.09 4.90
C LYS A 54 28.85 -6.91 3.46
N PRO A 55 30.03 -7.45 3.09
CA PRO A 55 30.53 -7.30 1.72
C PRO A 55 29.62 -7.97 0.67
N VAL A 56 28.94 -9.06 1.04
CA VAL A 56 27.97 -9.75 0.17
C VAL A 56 26.71 -8.89 -0.03
N LEU A 57 26.31 -8.15 1.01
CA LEU A 57 25.19 -7.22 0.98
C LEU A 57 25.47 -6.00 0.10
N GLU A 58 26.67 -5.43 0.23
CA GLU A 58 27.14 -4.32 -0.62
C GLU A 58 27.21 -4.75 -2.09
N GLU A 59 27.75 -5.94 -2.37
CA GLU A 59 27.82 -6.48 -3.73
C GLU A 59 26.44 -6.76 -4.32
N LEU A 60 25.51 -7.28 -3.52
CA LEU A 60 24.13 -7.48 -3.93
C LEU A 60 23.47 -6.15 -4.32
N LEU A 61 23.65 -5.12 -3.50
CA LEU A 61 23.11 -3.78 -3.75
C LEU A 61 23.70 -3.19 -5.03
N GLN A 62 25.02 -3.26 -5.20
CA GLN A 62 25.70 -2.72 -6.38
C GLN A 62 25.25 -3.40 -7.68
N ARG A 63 25.10 -4.74 -7.68
CA ARG A 63 24.61 -5.47 -8.85
C ARG A 63 23.13 -5.17 -9.13
N ALA A 64 22.31 -5.09 -8.08
CA ALA A 64 20.90 -4.75 -8.23
C ALA A 64 20.68 -3.31 -8.72
N GLU A 65 21.51 -2.36 -8.31
CA GLU A 65 21.50 -0.98 -8.81
C GLU A 65 21.94 -0.92 -10.27
N ALA A 66 23.01 -1.63 -10.65
CA ALA A 66 23.48 -1.70 -12.02
C ALA A 66 22.44 -2.30 -12.97
N GLU A 67 21.61 -3.22 -12.47
CA GLU A 67 20.50 -3.81 -13.22
C GLU A 67 19.17 -3.04 -13.10
N GLY A 68 19.13 -1.95 -12.31
CA GLY A 68 17.93 -1.14 -12.10
C GLY A 68 16.79 -1.85 -11.36
N VAL A 69 17.11 -2.90 -10.59
CA VAL A 69 16.13 -3.70 -9.83
C VAL A 69 16.17 -3.42 -8.32
N ALA A 70 17.07 -2.55 -7.85
CA ALA A 70 17.20 -2.24 -6.43
C ALA A 70 15.97 -1.54 -5.81
N ASP A 71 15.27 -0.71 -6.60
CA ASP A 71 14.11 0.09 -6.19
C ASP A 71 12.82 -0.35 -6.90
N LEU A 72 12.54 -1.66 -6.91
CA LEU A 72 11.27 -2.16 -7.44
C LEU A 72 10.14 -1.81 -6.45
N GLU A 73 9.49 -0.66 -6.62
CA GLU A 73 8.22 -0.36 -5.97
C GLU A 73 7.13 -1.27 -6.53
N ALA A 74 6.79 -2.35 -5.82
CA ALA A 74 5.61 -3.13 -6.17
C ALA A 74 4.33 -2.26 -6.02
N ALA A 75 3.33 -2.46 -6.87
CA ALA A 75 2.03 -1.78 -6.78
C ALA A 75 1.30 -2.18 -5.48
N PRO A 76 0.82 -1.21 -4.65
CA PRO A 76 0.24 -1.48 -3.32
C PRO A 76 -0.81 -2.61 -3.36
N PRO A 77 -0.86 -3.48 -2.34
CA PRO A 77 -1.83 -4.55 -2.30
C PRO A 77 -3.25 -3.97 -2.40
N PRO A 78 -4.19 -4.65 -3.09
CA PRO A 78 -5.57 -4.18 -3.19
C PRO A 78 -6.16 -4.04 -1.77
N GLY A 79 -6.49 -2.79 -1.40
CA GLY A 79 -7.03 -2.45 -0.08
C GLY A 79 -6.09 -1.70 0.87
N ASP A 80 -4.89 -1.30 0.44
CA ASP A 80 -4.02 -0.43 1.26
C ASP A 80 -4.66 0.95 1.48
N PRO A 81 -4.97 1.34 2.74
CA PRO A 81 -5.61 2.61 3.03
C PRO A 81 -4.78 3.85 2.70
N ALA A 82 -3.47 3.71 2.46
CA ALA A 82 -2.64 4.79 1.94
C ALA A 82 -3.06 5.22 0.51
N THR A 83 -3.87 4.40 -0.17
CA THR A 83 -4.41 4.66 -1.52
C THR A 83 -5.80 5.31 -1.49
N TYR A 84 -6.39 5.55 -0.32
CA TYR A 84 -7.61 6.37 -0.26
C TYR A 84 -7.21 7.79 -0.63
N GLU A 85 -7.45 8.14 -1.89
CA GLU A 85 -7.34 9.51 -2.38
C GLU A 85 -8.14 10.40 -1.41
N PRO A 86 -7.53 11.44 -0.83
CA PRO A 86 -8.22 12.29 0.11
C PRO A 86 -9.48 12.80 -0.58
N ILE A 87 -10.63 12.63 0.07
CA ILE A 87 -11.91 13.03 -0.51
C ILE A 87 -11.78 14.48 -0.94
N ASP A 88 -11.80 14.69 -2.26
CA ASP A 88 -11.76 16.02 -2.84
C ASP A 88 -12.94 16.81 -2.29
N GLU A 89 -12.67 18.03 -1.81
CA GLU A 89 -13.68 18.93 -1.26
C GLU A 89 -14.86 19.12 -2.25
N GLY A 90 -14.59 18.97 -3.55
CA GLY A 90 -15.61 18.91 -4.61
C GLY A 90 -16.61 17.75 -4.49
N GLN A 91 -16.15 16.54 -4.11
CA GLN A 91 -17.04 15.39 -3.89
C GLN A 91 -17.93 15.56 -2.66
N LEU A 92 -17.41 16.16 -1.59
CA LEU A 92 -18.20 16.52 -0.42
C LEU A 92 -19.32 17.51 -0.78
N GLY A 93 -19.01 18.51 -1.62
CA GLY A 93 -20.00 19.47 -2.11
C GLY A 93 -21.15 18.80 -2.87
N ILE A 94 -20.85 17.83 -3.74
CA ILE A 94 -21.86 17.09 -4.50
C ILE A 94 -22.73 16.21 -3.58
N ALA A 95 -22.11 15.51 -2.62
CA ALA A 95 -22.84 14.68 -1.67
C ALA A 95 -23.81 15.49 -0.81
N VAL A 96 -23.39 16.68 -0.35
CA VAL A 96 -24.23 17.59 0.44
C VAL A 96 -25.38 18.16 -0.41
N LEU A 97 -25.11 18.60 -1.64
CA LEU A 97 -26.14 19.11 -2.55
C LEU A 97 -27.20 18.05 -2.86
N LEU A 98 -26.79 16.82 -3.16
CA LEU A 98 -27.69 15.74 -3.52
C LEU A 98 -28.51 15.28 -2.30
N GLY A 99 -27.85 15.03 -1.17
CA GLY A 99 -28.51 14.63 0.08
C GLY A 99 -29.43 15.70 0.64
N GLY A 100 -29.01 16.98 0.59
CA GLY A 100 -29.81 18.11 1.03
C GLY A 100 -31.07 18.30 0.19
N SER A 101 -30.97 18.17 -1.14
CA SER A 101 -32.11 18.30 -2.05
C SER A 101 -33.14 17.20 -1.83
N ALA A 102 -32.67 15.96 -1.62
CA ALA A 102 -33.54 14.82 -1.33
C ALA A 102 -34.30 14.99 0.00
N ALA A 103 -33.62 15.46 1.05
CA ALA A 103 -34.26 15.72 2.34
C ALA A 103 -35.36 16.79 2.24
N LEU A 104 -35.14 17.82 1.42
CA LEU A 104 -36.10 18.90 1.19
C LEU A 104 -37.35 18.40 0.44
N ALA A 105 -37.18 17.53 -0.56
CA ALA A 105 -38.28 16.91 -1.28
C ALA A 105 -39.12 15.98 -0.37
N VAL A 106 -38.47 15.19 0.49
CA VAL A 106 -39.16 14.32 1.46
C VAL A 106 -39.95 15.17 2.46
N ALA A 107 -39.34 16.24 2.99
CA ALA A 107 -40.02 17.14 3.92
C ALA A 107 -41.26 17.80 3.29
N LEU A 108 -41.17 18.26 2.04
CA LEU A 108 -42.31 18.81 1.32
C LEU A 108 -43.42 17.76 1.12
N GLY A 109 -43.04 16.53 0.75
CA GLY A 109 -43.98 15.42 0.56
C GLY A 109 -44.75 15.08 1.84
N VAL A 110 -44.05 15.00 2.97
CA VAL A 110 -44.68 14.76 4.29
C VAL A 110 -45.63 15.89 4.66
N LEU A 111 -45.22 17.15 4.45
CA LEU A 111 -46.07 18.30 4.76
C LEU A 111 -47.37 18.28 3.94
N LEU A 112 -47.27 18.05 2.63
CA LEU A 112 -48.44 17.96 1.76
C LEU A 112 -49.35 16.79 2.13
N PHE A 113 -48.78 15.65 2.50
CA PHE A 113 -49.54 14.50 2.99
C PHE A 113 -50.36 14.84 4.24
N LEU A 114 -49.74 15.50 5.23
CA LEU A 114 -50.42 15.92 6.46
C LEU A 114 -51.51 16.95 6.20
N ILE A 115 -51.27 17.92 5.31
CA ILE A 115 -52.29 18.90 4.90
C ILE A 115 -53.48 18.19 4.25
N GLY A 116 -53.22 17.25 3.33
CA GLY A 116 -54.28 16.48 2.68
C GLY A 116 -55.10 15.66 3.68
N LEU A 117 -54.44 15.00 4.63
CA LEU A 117 -55.09 14.26 5.71
C LEU A 117 -55.98 15.18 6.57
N ASN A 118 -55.45 16.34 6.96
CA ASN A 118 -56.21 17.32 7.73
C ASN A 118 -57.44 17.84 6.99
N GLN A 119 -57.32 18.08 5.67
CA GLN A 119 -58.46 18.49 4.85
C GLN A 119 -59.52 17.38 4.79
N ILE A 120 -59.16 16.12 4.64
CA ILE A 120 -60.13 15.01 4.63
C ILE A 120 -60.82 14.87 5.99
N VAL A 121 -60.07 14.96 7.10
CA VAL A 121 -60.60 14.74 8.45
C VAL A 121 -61.48 15.91 8.93
N HIS A 122 -61.21 17.15 8.53
CA HIS A 122 -62.01 18.30 8.92
C HIS A 122 -63.15 18.66 7.95
N PHE A 123 -63.18 18.06 6.76
CA PHE A 123 -64.27 18.22 5.79
C PHE A 123 -65.31 17.10 5.86
N ALA A 124 -65.09 16.06 6.68
CA ALA A 124 -66.04 15.02 7.06
C ALA A 124 -66.76 15.36 8.36
#